data_AF-A0A7W0Q130-F1
#
_entry.id   AF-A0A7W0Q130-F1
#
_cell.length_a   1.000
_cell.length_b   1.000
_cell.length_c   1.000
_cell.angle_alpha   90.00
_cell.angle_beta   90.00
_cell.angle_gamma   90.00
#
_symmetry.space_group_name_H-M   'P 1'
#
loop_
_entity.id
_entity.type
_entity.pdbx_description
1 polymer ?
#
loop_
_entity_poly.entity_id
_entity_poly.type
_entity_poly.pdbx_seq_one_letter_code
_entity_poly.pdbx_strand_id
1 'polypeptide(L)' 'MGPIEVVVRRGSVVEARHRVHAVAWRDGAVVEQAGDPGLVSFLRSSSKPIQALPLVRARDDLTEL' A
#
# COMPACT_ATOMS: atom_id res chain seq x y z
N MET A 1 -5.12 -11.34 -12.49
CA MET A 1 -3.98 -12.01 -11.83
C MET A 1 -4.40 -12.37 -10.41
N GLY A 2 -3.92 -13.50 -9.86
CA GLY A 2 -4.12 -13.81 -8.44
C GLY A 2 -3.46 -12.77 -7.53
N PRO A 3 -3.73 -12.80 -6.21
CA PRO A 3 -3.04 -11.95 -5.26
C PRO A 3 -1.54 -12.30 -5.21
N ILE A 4 -0.73 -11.30 -4.89
CA ILE A 4 0.70 -11.46 -4.73
C ILE A 4 0.96 -12.22 -3.42
N GLU A 5 1.85 -13.21 -3.45
CA GLU A 5 2.30 -13.90 -2.26
C GLU A 5 3.71 -13.45 -1.90
N VAL A 6 3.86 -12.92 -0.68
CA VAL A 6 5.18 -12.57 -0.12
C VAL A 6 5.49 -13.53 1.01
N VAL A 7 6.57 -14.28 0.87
CA VAL A 7 7.00 -15.30 1.85
C VAL A 7 8.26 -14.82 2.56
N VAL A 8 8.19 -14.73 3.88
CA VAL A 8 9.35 -14.45 4.73
C VAL A 8 9.93 -15.78 5.21
N ARG A 9 11.22 -15.99 5.00
CA ARG A 9 11.91 -17.23 5.35
C ARG A 9 13.10 -16.98 6.26
N ARG A 10 13.34 -17.90 7.19
CA ARG A 10 14.60 -18.04 7.93
C ARG A 10 15.22 -19.38 7.56
N GLY A 11 16.22 -19.35 6.67
CA GLY A 11 16.77 -20.56 6.06
C GLY A 11 15.71 -21.33 5.30
N SER A 12 15.51 -22.61 5.64
CA SER A 12 14.48 -23.45 5.02
C SER A 12 13.06 -23.19 5.56
N VAL A 13 12.93 -22.57 6.73
CA VAL A 13 11.65 -22.37 7.43
C VAL A 13 10.91 -21.14 6.86
N VAL A 14 9.62 -21.30 6.59
CA VAL A 14 8.72 -20.18 6.26
C VAL A 14 8.16 -19.61 7.56
N GLU A 15 8.54 -18.38 7.90
CA GLU A 15 8.09 -17.72 9.15
C GLU A 15 6.78 -16.96 8.96
N ALA A 16 6.55 -16.41 7.76
CA ALA A 16 5.31 -15.71 7.45
C ALA A 16 4.96 -15.82 5.96
N ARG A 17 3.66 -15.80 5.67
CA ARG A 17 3.11 -15.62 4.32
C ARG A 17 2.14 -14.45 4.34
N HIS A 18 2.35 -13.50 3.43
CA HIS A 18 1.48 -12.36 3.26
C HIS A 18 0.79 -12.47 1.90
N ARG A 19 -0.54 -12.52 1.91
CA ARG A 19 -1.37 -12.44 0.72
C ARG A 19 -1.71 -10.97 0.47
N VAL A 20 -1.21 -10.42 -0.62
CA VAL A 20 -1.29 -9.00 -0.94
C VAL A 20 -2.24 -8.81 -2.12
N HIS A 21 -3.22 -7.94 -1.90
CA HIS A 21 -4.13 -7.42 -2.92
C HIS A 21 -3.63 -6.01 -3.26
N ALA A 22 -3.37 -5.73 -4.54
CA ALA A 22 -2.69 -4.51 -4.97
C ALA A 22 -3.34 -3.92 -6.22
N VAL A 23 -3.35 -2.59 -6.27
CA VAL A 23 -3.87 -1.79 -7.38
C VAL A 23 -2.84 -0.71 -7.70
N ALA A 24 -2.47 -0.59 -8.98
CA ALA A 24 -1.74 0.56 -9.51
C ALA A 24 -2.73 1.54 -10.13
N TRP A 25 -2.67 2.79 -9.68
CA TRP A 25 -3.54 3.87 -10.14
C TRP A 25 -2.73 4.93 -10.88
N ARG A 26 -3.25 5.40 -12.01
CA ARG A 26 -2.69 6.50 -12.78
C ARG A 26 -3.82 7.24 -13.50
N ASP A 27 -3.76 8.57 -13.50
CA ASP A 27 -4.66 9.44 -14.28
C ASP A 27 -6.15 9.12 -14.15
N GLY A 28 -6.60 8.83 -12.92
CA GLY A 28 -8.02 8.58 -12.63
C GLY A 28 -8.49 7.14 -12.91
N ALA A 29 -7.59 6.24 -13.31
CA ALA A 29 -7.93 4.86 -13.61
C ALA A 29 -6.97 3.86 -12.95
N VAL A 30 -7.49 2.64 -12.75
CA VAL A 30 -6.67 1.47 -12.43
C VAL A 30 -5.94 1.04 -13.70
N VAL A 31 -4.61 0.99 -13.66
CA VAL A 31 -3.77 0.56 -14.79
C VAL A 31 -3.24 -0.86 -14.62
N GLU A 32 -3.15 -1.36 -13.39
CA GLU A 32 -2.76 -2.74 -13.10
C GLU A 32 -3.36 -3.19 -11.76
N GLN A 33 -3.60 -4.49 -11.61
CA GLN A 33 -4.10 -5.06 -10.37
C GLN A 33 -3.65 -6.50 -10.13
N ALA A 34 -3.51 -6.87 -8.86
CA ALA A 34 -3.25 -8.23 -8.40
C ALA A 34 -4.20 -8.59 -7.26
N GLY A 35 -4.91 -9.72 -7.41
CA GLY A 35 -5.92 -10.15 -6.44
C GLY A 35 -7.27 -9.45 -6.65
N ASP A 36 -7.96 -9.20 -5.54
CA ASP A 36 -9.27 -8.55 -5.51
C ASP A 36 -9.14 -7.05 -5.16
N PRO A 37 -9.40 -6.13 -6.12
CA PRO A 37 -9.36 -4.68 -5.90
C PRO A 37 -10.54 -4.14 -5.08
N GLY A 38 -11.61 -4.92 -4.91
CA GLY A 38 -12.78 -4.56 -4.11
C GLY A 38 -12.65 -4.94 -2.63
N LEU A 39 -11.54 -5.57 -2.23
CA LEU A 39 -11.31 -5.98 -0.85
C LEU A 39 -11.16 -4.77 0.08
N VAL A 40 -12.05 -4.67 1.06
CA VAL A 40 -11.99 -3.62 2.09
C VAL A 40 -11.17 -4.11 3.28
N SER A 41 -10.24 -3.27 3.76
CA SER A 41 -9.42 -3.56 4.93
C SER A 41 -9.06 -2.28 5.69
N PHE A 42 -8.71 -2.40 6.97
CA PHE A 42 -8.25 -1.26 7.77
C PHE A 42 -6.86 -0.79 7.30
N LEU A 43 -6.70 0.51 7.08
CA LEU A 43 -5.41 1.11 6.71
C LEU A 43 -4.34 0.91 7.80
N ARG A 44 -4.73 0.82 9.08
CA ARG A 44 -3.77 0.76 10.21
C ARG A 44 -2.68 1.84 10.02
N SER A 45 -1.42 1.46 10.23
CA SER A 45 -0.26 2.35 10.14
C SER A 45 0.03 2.89 8.72
N SER A 46 -0.57 2.33 7.66
CA SER A 46 -0.40 2.86 6.29
C SER A 46 -1.24 4.11 6.03
N SER A 47 -2.11 4.51 6.95
CA SER A 47 -2.88 5.75 6.87
C SER A 47 -2.04 7.02 7.03
N LYS A 48 -0.79 6.94 7.50
CA LYS A 48 0.05 8.11 7.80
C LYS A 48 0.18 9.13 6.67
N PRO A 49 0.41 8.75 5.39
CA PRO A 49 0.48 9.73 4.31
C PRO A 49 -0.82 10.52 4.16
N ILE A 50 -1.98 9.87 4.32
CA ILE A 50 -3.30 10.51 4.27
C ILE A 50 -3.49 11.41 5.49
N GLN A 51 -3.09 10.95 6.68
CA GLN A 51 -3.15 11.73 7.92
C GLN A 51 -2.24 12.97 7.89
N ALA A 52 -1.12 12.92 7.15
CA ALA A 52 -0.18 14.03 7.02
C ALA A 52 -0.65 15.12 6.04
N LEU A 53 -1.57 14.81 5.12
CA LEU A 53 -2.01 15.74 4.07
C LEU A 53 -2.49 17.10 4.61
N PRO A 54 -3.32 17.20 5.68
CA PRO A 54 -3.74 18.49 6.21
C PRO A 54 -2.57 19.34 6.71
N LEU A 55 -1.60 18.72 7.39
CA LEU A 55 -0.43 19.42 7.91
C LEU A 55 0.47 19.93 6.77
N VAL A 56 0.78 19.06 5.81
CA VAL A 56 1.63 19.41 4.65
C VAL A 56 0.99 20.52 3.82
N ARG A 57 -0.34 20.51 3.64
CA ARG A 57 -1.04 21.56 2.89
C ARG A 57 -1.11 22.91 3.62
N ALA A 58 -1.01 22.91 4.95
CA ALA A 58 -1.03 24.12 5.77
C ALA A 58 0.35 24.77 5.93
N ARG A 59 1.41 24.15 5.40
CA ARG A 59 2.81 24.54 5.57
C ARG A 59 3.46 24.71 4.20
N ASP A 60 3.91 25.92 3.91
CA ASP A 60 4.62 26.29 2.67
C ASP A 60 6.14 26.03 2.73
N ASP A 61 6.65 25.75 3.92
CA ASP A 61 8.08 25.52 4.19
C ASP A 61 8.52 24.05 4.06
N LEU A 62 7.61 23.14 3.69
CA LEU A 62 7.87 21.69 3.64
C LEU A 62 8.09 21.13 2.21
N THR A 63 8.04 21.98 1.17
CA THR A 63 8.10 21.53 -0.24
C THR A 63 9.51 21.51 -0.83
N GLU A 64 10.52 21.98 -0.09
CA GLU A 64 11.90 22.19 -0.54
C GLU A 64 12.92 21.21 0.09
N LEU A 65 12.47 20.06 0.62
CA LEU A 65 13.33 18.94 1.07
C LEU A 65 13.44 17.86 -0.01
#